data_AF-A0A560CJM7-F1
#
_entry.id   AF-A0A560CJM7-F1
#
_cell.length_a   1.000
_cell.length_b   1.000
_cell.length_c   1.000
_cell.angle_alpha   90.00
_cell.angle_beta   90.00
_cell.angle_gamma   90.00
#
_symmetry.space_group_name_H-M   'P 1'
#
loop_
_entity.id
_entity.type
_entity.pdbx_description
1 polymer ?
#
loop_
_entity_poly.entity_id
_entity_poly.type
_entity_poly.pdbx_seq_one_letter_code
_entity_poly.pdbx_strand_id
1 'polypeptide(L)'
;MDGFPASSTGLPPGPPGAVRPFSVVRDRVPADVVARVAARFGPGEAVMGAADAADDRVAAAVLLAQADRDILRGAFGLNRFLTVELTEREDGTGAIDADWLGAPPVERGFYLSLTTGTAYGLQCAVLVCDELSRRGVLTPERRGNVELCLHEAIANAIVHGNLGIPSATKEQPEGYRLFSRLLRERLGDGAVRQRRIDIFARWSADSLSIAVVDQGNGFDAAALPQDTDSGAHSGRGFVFMRALARRIHVTDGGRCTLLQFDL
;
A
#
# COMPACT_ATOMS: atom_id res chain seq x y z
N MET A 1 33.96 -27.39 -0.34
CA MET A 1 32.71 -27.43 -1.12
C MET A 1 31.68 -27.98 -0.19
N ASP A 2 30.96 -27.14 0.53
CA ASP A 2 29.91 -27.61 1.45
C ASP A 2 28.67 -26.77 1.19
N GLY A 3 27.75 -27.37 0.44
CA GLY A 3 26.42 -26.84 0.18
C GLY A 3 25.56 -27.00 1.42
N PHE A 4 25.04 -25.88 1.94
CA PHE A 4 23.96 -25.90 2.92
C PHE A 4 22.61 -25.92 2.19
N PRO A 5 21.63 -26.72 2.67
CA PRO A 5 20.41 -26.98 1.94
C PRO A 5 19.46 -25.77 1.97
N ALA A 6 18.89 -25.44 0.82
CA ALA A 6 17.68 -24.64 0.73
C ALA A 6 16.53 -25.47 1.30
N SER A 7 16.30 -25.38 2.61
CA SER A 7 15.14 -26.01 3.24
C SER A 7 13.93 -25.11 3.07
N SER A 8 13.29 -25.20 1.89
CA SER A 8 11.91 -24.77 1.71
C SER A 8 10.99 -25.81 2.35
N THR A 9 10.90 -25.84 3.68
CA THR A 9 9.81 -26.57 4.34
C THR A 9 8.54 -25.78 4.10
N GLY A 10 7.80 -26.14 3.05
CA GLY A 10 6.45 -25.65 2.82
C GLY A 10 5.60 -25.99 4.04
N LEU A 11 5.22 -24.97 4.81
CA LEU A 11 4.23 -25.11 5.87
C LEU A 11 2.92 -25.63 5.24
N PRO A 12 2.27 -26.65 5.81
CA PRO A 12 1.01 -27.17 5.29
C PRO A 12 -0.04 -26.04 5.14
N PRO A 13 -0.99 -26.16 4.20
CA PRO A 13 -2.09 -25.20 4.08
C PRO A 13 -2.92 -25.23 5.38
N GLY A 14 -2.69 -24.26 6.26
CA GLY A 14 -3.57 -23.94 7.38
C GLY A 14 -4.95 -23.45 6.91
N PRO A 15 -5.92 -23.33 7.82
CA PRO A 15 -7.29 -22.95 7.48
C PRO A 15 -7.35 -21.59 6.76
N PRO A 16 -8.39 -21.36 5.92
CA PRO A 16 -8.60 -20.06 5.27
C PRO A 16 -8.60 -18.93 6.31
N GLY A 17 -7.88 -17.84 6.04
CA GLY A 17 -7.73 -16.71 6.97
C GLY A 17 -6.66 -16.87 8.06
N ALA A 18 -5.91 -17.98 8.10
CA ALA A 18 -4.84 -18.16 9.08
C ALA A 18 -3.70 -17.14 8.87
N VAL A 19 -3.43 -16.36 9.93
CA VAL A 19 -2.24 -15.53 10.09
C VAL A 19 -1.02 -16.43 10.21
N ARG A 20 -0.03 -16.27 9.32
CA ARG A 20 1.25 -16.97 9.42
C ARG A 20 2.39 -15.99 9.65
N PRO A 21 3.03 -16.01 10.83
CA PRO A 21 4.25 -15.26 11.02
C PRO A 21 5.36 -15.90 10.18
N PHE A 22 6.11 -15.08 9.46
CA PHE A 22 7.36 -15.45 8.82
C PHE A 22 8.37 -14.32 9.04
N SER A 23 9.61 -14.52 8.66
CA SER A 23 10.69 -13.56 8.93
C SER A 23 11.43 -13.25 7.65
N VAL A 24 11.58 -11.95 7.35
CA VAL A 24 12.41 -11.44 6.27
C VAL A 24 13.72 -10.95 6.90
N VAL A 25 14.83 -11.56 6.48
CA VAL A 25 16.17 -11.09 6.88
C VAL A 25 16.50 -9.84 6.06
N ARG A 26 16.78 -8.71 6.74
CA ARG A 26 17.09 -7.39 6.13
C ARG A 26 18.11 -7.52 4.99
N ASP A 27 19.16 -8.31 5.22
CA ASP A 27 20.30 -8.47 4.32
C ASP A 27 20.05 -9.48 3.18
N ARG A 28 18.84 -10.05 3.10
CA ARG A 28 18.41 -10.96 2.01
C ARG A 28 17.25 -10.42 1.20
N VAL A 29 16.83 -9.18 1.44
CA VAL A 29 15.93 -8.48 0.54
C VAL A 29 16.72 -8.15 -0.74
N PRO A 30 16.30 -8.63 -1.93
CA PRO A 30 17.07 -8.41 -3.15
C PRO A 30 17.28 -6.91 -3.44
N ALA A 31 18.46 -6.54 -3.96
CA ALA A 31 18.87 -5.14 -4.05
C ALA A 31 17.96 -4.29 -4.96
N ASP A 32 17.37 -4.90 -5.98
CA ASP A 32 16.37 -4.30 -6.86
C ASP A 32 15.09 -3.91 -6.09
N VAL A 33 14.72 -4.66 -5.06
CA VAL A 33 13.59 -4.34 -4.18
C VAL A 33 13.89 -3.13 -3.33
N VAL A 34 15.07 -3.14 -2.69
CA VAL A 34 15.52 -2.03 -1.86
C VAL A 34 15.56 -0.76 -2.70
N ALA A 35 16.10 -0.85 -3.92
CA ALA A 35 16.15 0.25 -4.87
C ALA A 35 14.75 0.73 -5.30
N ARG A 36 13.81 -0.17 -5.61
CA ARG A 36 12.42 0.19 -5.96
C ARG A 36 11.69 0.86 -4.79
N VAL A 37 11.85 0.36 -3.58
CA VAL A 37 11.25 0.97 -2.39
C VAL A 37 11.88 2.34 -2.11
N ALA A 38 13.21 2.46 -2.18
CA ALA A 38 13.89 3.74 -2.06
C ALA A 38 13.41 4.76 -3.10
N ALA A 39 13.25 4.34 -4.36
CA ALA A 39 12.80 5.19 -5.46
C ALA A 39 11.38 5.75 -5.24
N ARG A 40 10.51 5.04 -4.50
CA ARG A 40 9.13 5.49 -4.20
C ARG A 40 9.09 6.70 -3.25
N PHE A 41 10.09 6.84 -2.38
CA PHE A 41 10.21 7.97 -1.44
C PHE A 41 11.09 9.12 -1.95
N GLY A 42 11.68 8.98 -3.14
CA GLY A 42 12.50 10.01 -3.79
C GLY A 42 14.00 10.00 -3.41
N PRO A 43 14.86 10.62 -4.23
CA PRO A 43 16.29 10.71 -3.97
C PRO A 43 16.58 11.68 -2.81
N GLY A 44 16.98 11.17 -1.65
CA GLY A 44 17.46 11.98 -0.52
C GLY A 44 16.94 11.58 0.86
N GLU A 45 15.84 10.83 0.96
CA GLU A 45 15.45 10.17 2.22
C GLU A 45 16.22 8.85 2.32
N ALA A 46 17.40 8.90 2.93
CA ALA A 46 18.24 7.73 3.15
C ALA A 46 17.39 6.55 3.66
N VAL A 47 17.39 5.43 2.93
CA VAL A 47 16.93 4.12 3.44
C VAL A 47 17.92 3.56 4.48
N MET A 48 18.89 4.37 4.92
CA MET A 48 20.01 3.93 5.73
C MET A 48 20.12 4.78 7.00
N GLY A 49 19.49 4.27 8.06
CA GLY A 49 20.07 4.30 9.38
C GLY A 49 20.69 2.93 9.62
N ALA A 50 22.00 2.86 9.82
CA ALA A 50 22.63 1.68 10.36
C ALA A 50 22.17 1.54 11.81
N ALA A 51 21.18 0.68 12.06
CA ALA A 51 20.83 0.29 13.42
C ALA A 51 21.94 -0.63 13.94
N ASP A 52 22.76 -0.08 14.84
CA ASP A 52 23.97 -0.67 15.42
C ASP A 52 23.67 -1.77 16.46
N ALA A 53 22.60 -2.56 16.25
CA ALA A 53 22.19 -3.62 17.17
C ALA A 53 22.04 -4.94 16.43
N ALA A 54 22.82 -5.95 16.85
CA ALA A 54 22.85 -7.29 16.25
C ALA A 54 21.49 -8.04 16.24
N ASP A 55 20.49 -7.54 16.97
CA ASP A 55 19.15 -8.13 17.15
C ASP A 55 18.11 -7.63 16.11
N ASP A 56 18.46 -6.62 15.31
CA ASP A 56 17.52 -5.91 14.43
C ASP A 56 17.59 -6.37 12.95
N ARG A 57 18.31 -7.48 12.68
CA ARG A 57 18.57 -7.99 11.32
C ARG A 57 17.37 -8.69 10.68
N VAL A 58 16.33 -8.98 11.46
CA VAL A 58 15.16 -9.74 11.01
C VAL A 58 13.92 -8.88 11.21
N ALA A 59 13.19 -8.60 10.14
CA ALA A 59 11.82 -8.14 10.26
C ALA A 59 10.88 -9.33 10.27
N ALA A 60 10.15 -9.48 11.36
CA ALA A 60 8.99 -10.35 11.36
C ALA A 60 7.93 -9.75 10.43
N ALA A 61 7.34 -10.58 9.59
CA ALA A 61 6.30 -10.24 8.65
C ALA A 61 5.13 -11.22 8.84
N VAL A 62 3.91 -10.78 8.58
CA VAL A 62 2.72 -11.64 8.66
C VAL A 62 2.19 -11.91 7.26
N LEU A 63 1.98 -13.19 6.91
CA LEU A 63 1.23 -13.59 5.73
C LEU A 63 -0.21 -13.90 6.10
N LEU A 64 -1.15 -13.36 5.33
CA LEU A 64 -2.58 -13.63 5.47
C LEU A 64 -3.08 -14.32 4.21
N ALA A 65 -3.63 -15.54 4.30
CA ALA A 65 -4.21 -16.21 3.12
C ALA A 65 -5.49 -15.52 2.61
N GLN A 66 -6.23 -14.87 3.50
CA GLN A 66 -7.37 -14.01 3.22
C GLN A 66 -7.34 -12.90 4.28
N ALA A 67 -7.58 -11.65 3.87
CA ALA A 67 -7.64 -10.53 4.80
C ALA A 67 -9.06 -9.96 4.91
N ASP A 68 -9.54 -9.86 6.15
CA ASP A 68 -10.67 -9.01 6.51
C ASP A 68 -10.23 -7.96 7.54
N ARG A 69 -11.18 -7.11 7.95
CA ARG A 69 -10.92 -6.02 8.90
C ARG A 69 -10.35 -6.53 10.23
N ASP A 70 -10.90 -7.60 10.78
CA ASP A 70 -10.58 -8.08 12.12
C ASP A 70 -9.25 -8.88 12.09
N ILE A 71 -9.02 -9.66 11.03
CA ILE A 71 -7.74 -10.33 10.77
C ILE A 71 -6.61 -9.32 10.61
N LEU A 72 -6.81 -8.25 9.82
CA LEU A 72 -5.80 -7.20 9.64
C LEU A 72 -5.49 -6.46 10.94
N ARG A 73 -6.51 -6.13 11.74
CA ARG A 73 -6.32 -5.54 13.08
C ARG A 73 -5.51 -6.46 13.99
N GLY A 74 -5.80 -7.76 13.98
CA GLY A 74 -5.00 -8.76 14.71
C GLY A 74 -3.56 -8.79 14.23
N ALA A 75 -3.34 -8.82 12.91
CA ALA A 75 -2.01 -8.88 12.30
C ALA A 75 -1.12 -7.68 12.66
N PHE A 76 -1.69 -6.47 12.71
CA PHE A 76 -0.98 -5.28 13.17
C PHE A 76 -0.48 -5.37 14.63
N GLY A 77 -1.20 -6.10 15.48
CA GLY A 77 -0.80 -6.35 16.86
C GLY A 77 0.36 -7.34 17.00
N LEU A 78 0.58 -8.20 15.99
CA LEU A 78 1.58 -9.27 16.04
C LEU A 78 2.99 -8.80 15.69
N ASN A 79 3.15 -7.78 14.84
CA ASN A 79 4.46 -7.35 14.38
C ASN A 79 4.63 -5.83 14.33
N ARG A 80 5.84 -5.38 14.69
CA ARG A 80 6.27 -3.99 14.48
C ARG A 80 6.35 -3.63 13.00
N PHE A 81 6.49 -4.60 12.10
CA PHE A 81 6.61 -4.34 10.66
C PHE A 81 5.89 -5.41 9.85
N LEU A 82 5.38 -5.01 8.68
CA LEU A 82 4.92 -5.85 7.57
C LEU A 82 3.72 -6.80 7.81
N THR A 83 2.57 -6.46 7.22
CA THR A 83 1.47 -7.40 6.96
C THR A 83 1.28 -7.54 5.46
N VAL A 84 1.32 -8.76 4.95
CA VAL A 84 1.21 -9.09 3.53
C VAL A 84 0.05 -10.06 3.35
N GLU A 85 -0.94 -9.69 2.55
CA GLU A 85 -1.98 -10.62 2.13
C GLU A 85 -1.48 -11.45 0.93
N LEU A 86 -1.65 -12.75 1.00
CA LEU A 86 -1.53 -13.68 -0.11
C LEU A 86 -2.86 -13.75 -0.84
N THR A 87 -2.79 -13.75 -2.15
CA THR A 87 -3.96 -13.97 -2.99
C THR A 87 -4.29 -15.45 -3.00
N GLU A 88 -5.54 -15.84 -2.77
CA GLU A 88 -6.01 -17.13 -3.27
C GLU A 88 -5.93 -17.06 -4.81
N ARG A 89 -4.92 -17.73 -5.38
CA ARG A 89 -4.94 -18.12 -6.79
C ARG A 89 -5.98 -19.25 -6.92
N GLU A 90 -6.59 -19.42 -8.09
CA GLU A 90 -7.53 -20.53 -8.35
C GLU A 90 -6.91 -21.92 -8.06
N ASP A 91 -5.57 -22.02 -8.05
CA ASP A 91 -4.82 -23.22 -7.68
C ASP A 91 -4.74 -23.49 -6.15
N GLY A 92 -5.25 -22.59 -5.31
CA GLY A 92 -5.33 -22.75 -3.85
C GLY A 92 -3.99 -22.73 -3.12
N THR A 93 -2.88 -22.43 -3.81
CA THR A 93 -1.54 -22.60 -3.21
C THR A 93 -1.05 -21.41 -2.39
N GLY A 94 -1.71 -20.25 -2.48
CA GLY A 94 -1.34 -19.05 -1.71
C GLY A 94 0.17 -18.77 -1.76
N ALA A 95 0.85 -19.14 -2.84
CA ALA A 95 2.29 -18.96 -2.94
C ALA A 95 2.59 -17.46 -2.95
N ILE A 96 3.57 -17.06 -2.14
CA ILE A 96 4.20 -15.74 -2.26
C ILE A 96 4.62 -15.63 -3.73
N ASP A 97 4.04 -14.66 -4.45
CA ASP A 97 4.31 -14.48 -5.88
C ASP A 97 5.83 -14.39 -6.09
N ALA A 98 6.35 -14.92 -7.20
CA ALA A 98 7.77 -14.74 -7.54
C ALA A 98 8.11 -13.25 -7.71
N ASP A 99 7.09 -12.43 -8.00
CA ASP A 99 7.16 -10.97 -8.08
C ASP A 99 6.94 -10.27 -6.72
N TRP A 100 6.60 -11.01 -5.66
CA TRP A 100 6.58 -10.46 -4.31
C TRP A 100 8.00 -10.29 -3.84
N LEU A 101 8.37 -9.03 -3.74
CA LEU A 101 9.76 -8.65 -3.53
C LEU A 101 10.00 -8.14 -2.10
N GLY A 102 8.98 -8.14 -1.24
CA GLY A 102 9.10 -7.65 0.14
C GLY A 102 9.35 -6.14 0.20
N ALA A 103 9.26 -5.57 1.40
CA ALA A 103 9.75 -4.22 1.66
C ALA A 103 10.95 -4.34 2.60
N PRO A 104 12.05 -3.60 2.37
CA PRO A 104 13.10 -3.51 3.36
C PRO A 104 12.48 -3.00 4.67
N PRO A 105 12.83 -3.61 5.80
CA PRO A 105 12.37 -3.12 7.09
C PRO A 105 12.87 -1.70 7.29
N VAL A 106 11.93 -0.78 7.49
CA VAL A 106 12.23 0.60 7.88
C VAL A 106 12.33 0.67 9.40
N GLU A 107 13.13 1.58 9.97
CA GLU A 107 13.28 1.70 11.44
C GLU A 107 11.96 2.01 12.17
N ARG A 108 11.02 2.73 11.52
CA ARG A 108 9.71 3.13 12.07
C ARG A 108 8.66 3.25 10.96
N GLY A 109 7.79 2.27 10.84
CA GLY A 109 6.93 2.10 9.69
C GLY A 109 6.16 0.79 9.66
N PHE A 110 5.38 0.59 8.61
CA PHE A 110 4.84 -0.71 8.22
C PHE A 110 4.48 -0.71 6.72
N TYR A 111 4.23 -1.90 6.19
CA TYR A 111 3.78 -2.10 4.83
C TYR A 111 2.59 -3.05 4.83
N LEU A 112 1.65 -2.73 3.96
CA LEU A 112 0.42 -3.46 3.72
C LEU A 112 0.29 -3.70 2.21
N SER A 113 0.23 -4.96 1.81
CA SER A 113 -0.05 -5.35 0.41
C SER A 113 -1.35 -6.12 0.35
N LEU A 114 -2.30 -5.63 -0.44
CA LEU A 114 -3.63 -6.20 -0.60
C LEU A 114 -3.95 -6.39 -2.07
N THR A 115 -4.86 -7.30 -2.38
CA THR A 115 -5.45 -7.32 -3.73
C THR A 115 -6.38 -6.14 -3.94
N THR A 116 -6.62 -5.78 -5.19
CA THR A 116 -7.61 -4.75 -5.56
C THR A 116 -9.00 -5.16 -5.05
N GLY A 117 -9.35 -6.44 -5.15
CA GLY A 117 -10.60 -6.97 -4.63
C GLY A 117 -10.75 -6.77 -3.12
N THR A 118 -9.71 -7.13 -2.35
CA THR A 118 -9.72 -6.99 -0.88
C THR A 118 -9.70 -5.51 -0.50
N ALA A 119 -8.80 -4.71 -1.08
CA ALA A 119 -8.65 -3.29 -0.76
C ALA A 119 -9.92 -2.47 -1.07
N TYR A 120 -10.65 -2.81 -2.15
CA TYR A 120 -11.92 -2.15 -2.49
C TYR A 120 -13.02 -2.39 -1.44
N GLY A 121 -13.08 -3.59 -0.86
CA GLY A 121 -14.06 -3.95 0.17
C GLY A 121 -13.67 -3.52 1.59
N LEU A 122 -12.41 -3.14 1.79
CA LEU A 122 -11.87 -2.77 3.09
C LEU A 122 -11.79 -1.26 3.27
N GLN A 123 -12.01 -0.81 4.51
CA GLN A 123 -11.72 0.57 4.92
C GLN A 123 -10.23 0.73 5.23
N CYS A 124 -9.36 0.50 4.23
CA CYS A 124 -7.90 0.49 4.40
C CYS A 124 -7.37 1.77 5.07
N ALA A 125 -7.88 2.94 4.69
CA ALA A 125 -7.47 4.22 5.29
C ALA A 125 -7.71 4.25 6.82
N VAL A 126 -8.88 3.78 7.26
CA VAL A 126 -9.24 3.68 8.69
C VAL A 126 -8.28 2.72 9.40
N LEU A 127 -8.05 1.54 8.83
CA LEU A 127 -7.17 0.53 9.43
C LEU A 127 -5.74 1.03 9.60
N VAL A 128 -5.21 1.70 8.58
CA VAL A 128 -3.86 2.30 8.61
C VAL A 128 -3.80 3.42 9.64
N CYS A 129 -4.80 4.30 9.71
CA CYS A 129 -4.83 5.40 10.68
C CYS A 129 -5.03 4.91 12.13
N ASP A 130 -5.89 3.93 12.35
CA ASP A 130 -6.06 3.27 13.65
C ASP A 130 -4.73 2.70 14.13
N GLU A 131 -3.97 2.06 13.24
CA GLU A 131 -2.67 1.50 13.58
C GLU A 131 -1.63 2.59 13.88
N LEU A 132 -1.59 3.66 13.09
CA LEU A 132 -0.71 4.79 13.34
C LEU A 132 -1.04 5.49 14.67
N SER A 133 -2.32 5.66 15.01
CA SER A 133 -2.75 6.19 16.31
C SER A 133 -2.39 5.24 17.46
N ARG A 134 -2.60 3.93 17.30
CA ARG A 134 -2.23 2.92 18.31
C ARG A 134 -0.73 2.94 18.61
N ARG A 135 0.10 3.23 17.59
CA ARG A 135 1.55 3.37 17.72
C ARG A 135 2.00 4.75 18.24
N GLY A 136 1.06 5.65 18.55
CA GLY A 136 1.35 7.00 19.04
C GLY A 136 1.89 7.95 17.98
N VAL A 137 1.72 7.63 16.68
CA VAL A 137 2.19 8.45 15.56
C VAL A 137 1.19 9.54 15.25
N LEU A 138 -0.10 9.20 15.20
CA LEU A 138 -1.16 10.16 14.88
C LEU A 138 -1.89 10.62 16.15
N THR A 139 -1.89 11.94 16.35
CA THR A 139 -2.76 12.58 17.33
C THR A 139 -4.21 12.62 16.83
N PRO A 140 -5.21 12.75 17.72
CA PRO A 140 -6.62 12.87 17.33
C PRO A 140 -6.89 14.01 16.34
N GLU A 141 -6.17 15.13 16.48
CA GLU A 141 -6.35 16.34 15.65
C GLU A 141 -5.87 16.10 14.22
N ARG A 142 -4.78 15.35 14.03
CA ARG A 142 -4.21 15.06 12.70
C ARG A 142 -4.88 13.87 12.01
N ARG A 143 -5.46 12.94 12.78
CA ARG A 143 -6.05 11.69 12.27
C ARG A 143 -7.02 11.92 11.12
N GLY A 144 -7.95 12.86 11.25
CA GLY A 144 -8.98 13.12 10.22
C GLY A 144 -8.39 13.56 8.88
N ASN A 145 -7.39 14.43 8.90
CA ASN A 145 -6.74 14.93 7.69
C ASN A 145 -5.96 13.82 6.97
N VAL A 146 -5.22 13.01 7.74
CA VAL A 146 -4.45 11.88 7.21
C VAL A 146 -5.37 10.81 6.64
N GLU A 147 -6.45 10.48 7.35
CA GLU A 147 -7.43 9.46 6.91
C GLU A 147 -8.10 9.87 5.60
N LEU A 148 -8.54 11.13 5.48
CA LEU A 148 -9.17 11.64 4.26
C LEU A 148 -8.19 11.59 3.07
N CYS A 149 -6.95 12.05 3.26
CA CYS A 149 -5.96 12.01 2.18
C CYS A 149 -5.64 10.58 1.75
N LEU A 150 -5.48 9.68 2.72
CA LEU A 150 -5.19 8.30 2.44
C LEU A 150 -6.37 7.60 1.74
N HIS A 151 -7.60 7.92 2.13
CA HIS A 151 -8.80 7.41 1.46
C HIS A 151 -8.81 7.77 -0.02
N GLU A 152 -8.56 9.04 -0.34
CA GLU A 152 -8.50 9.51 -1.74
C GLU A 152 -7.34 8.88 -2.52
N ALA A 153 -6.15 8.76 -1.93
CA ALA A 153 -5.02 8.11 -2.58
C ALA A 153 -5.30 6.64 -2.90
N ILE A 154 -5.90 5.89 -1.96
CA ILE A 154 -6.28 4.48 -2.15
C ILE A 154 -7.41 4.37 -3.19
N ALA A 155 -8.42 5.24 -3.13
CA ALA A 155 -9.50 5.24 -4.10
C ALA A 155 -8.98 5.50 -5.53
N ASN A 156 -8.04 6.43 -5.69
CA ASN A 156 -7.40 6.71 -6.98
C ASN A 156 -6.59 5.51 -7.48
N ALA A 157 -5.76 4.93 -6.61
CA ALA A 157 -4.94 3.76 -6.90
C ALA A 157 -5.81 2.56 -7.35
N ILE A 158 -6.96 2.34 -6.71
CA ILE A 158 -7.90 1.29 -7.10
C ILE A 158 -8.63 1.64 -8.40
N VAL A 159 -9.36 2.76 -8.41
CA VAL A 159 -10.33 3.08 -9.47
C VAL A 159 -9.63 3.52 -10.76
N HIS A 160 -8.67 4.43 -10.64
CA HIS A 160 -7.99 5.03 -11.79
C HIS A 160 -6.72 4.26 -12.14
N GLY A 161 -6.02 3.70 -11.15
CA GLY A 161 -4.87 2.82 -11.35
C GLY A 161 -5.28 1.41 -11.79
N ASN A 162 -5.52 0.53 -10.84
CA ASN A 162 -5.71 -0.90 -11.10
C ASN A 162 -6.93 -1.23 -11.96
N LEU A 163 -8.07 -0.57 -11.76
CA LEU A 163 -9.27 -0.80 -12.56
C LEU A 163 -9.24 -0.04 -13.89
N GLY A 164 -8.35 0.95 -14.04
CA GLY A 164 -8.19 1.74 -15.27
C GLY A 164 -9.46 2.46 -15.71
N ILE A 165 -10.30 2.90 -14.75
CA ILE A 165 -11.52 3.66 -15.04
C ILE A 165 -11.13 5.12 -15.21
N PRO A 166 -11.38 5.79 -16.35
CA PRO A 166 -10.97 7.18 -16.54
C PRO A 166 -11.65 8.14 -15.56
N SER A 167 -10.92 9.13 -15.04
CA SER A 167 -11.47 10.13 -14.10
C SER A 167 -12.61 10.97 -14.69
N ALA A 168 -12.59 11.23 -16.00
CA ALA A 168 -13.64 11.95 -16.72
C ALA A 168 -14.93 11.13 -16.93
N THR A 169 -14.96 9.84 -16.58
CA THR A 169 -16.13 8.97 -16.80
C THR A 169 -17.39 9.51 -16.13
N LYS A 170 -17.26 10.16 -14.96
CA LYS A 170 -18.40 10.74 -14.21
C LYS A 170 -18.92 12.05 -14.79
N GLU A 171 -18.19 12.70 -15.70
CA GLU A 171 -18.53 14.01 -16.25
C GLU A 171 -19.46 13.93 -17.48
N GLN A 172 -19.69 12.73 -18.00
CA GLN A 172 -20.56 12.50 -19.16
C GLN A 172 -22.05 12.47 -18.76
N PRO A 173 -22.96 12.77 -19.70
CA PRO A 173 -24.37 12.39 -19.54
C PRO A 173 -24.45 10.88 -19.27
N GLU A 174 -25.15 10.49 -18.20
CA GLU A 174 -25.17 9.11 -17.66
C GLU A 174 -23.85 8.58 -17.07
N GLY A 175 -22.86 9.44 -16.83
CA GLY A 175 -21.51 9.07 -16.38
C GLY A 175 -21.48 8.21 -15.10
N TYR A 176 -22.41 8.44 -14.16
CA TYR A 176 -22.55 7.57 -12.98
C TYR A 176 -22.97 6.14 -13.33
N ARG A 177 -23.86 5.94 -14.31
CA ARG A 177 -24.28 4.61 -14.76
C ARG A 177 -23.14 3.89 -15.47
N LEU A 178 -22.38 4.60 -16.30
CA LEU A 178 -21.20 4.07 -16.97
C LEU A 178 -20.12 3.69 -15.97
N PHE A 179 -19.82 4.57 -15.02
CA PHE A 179 -18.87 4.33 -13.93
C PHE A 179 -19.22 3.06 -13.14
N SER A 180 -20.47 2.94 -12.68
CA SER A 180 -20.93 1.77 -11.92
C SER A 180 -20.94 0.47 -12.73
N ARG A 181 -21.04 0.55 -14.06
CA ARG A 181 -20.93 -0.61 -14.95
C ARG A 181 -19.49 -1.08 -15.06
N LEU A 182 -18.58 -0.16 -15.41
CA LEU A 182 -17.14 -0.44 -15.52
C LEU A 182 -16.56 -0.95 -14.19
N LEU A 183 -16.98 -0.35 -13.07
CA LEU A 183 -16.56 -0.79 -11.74
C LEU A 183 -16.92 -2.26 -11.48
N ARG A 184 -18.17 -2.65 -11.75
CA ARG A 184 -18.61 -4.05 -11.60
C ARG A 184 -17.91 -5.00 -12.57
N GLU A 185 -17.75 -4.57 -13.82
CA GLU A 185 -17.08 -5.37 -14.86
C GLU A 185 -15.61 -5.64 -14.49
N ARG A 186 -14.86 -4.60 -14.11
CA ARG A 186 -13.43 -4.72 -13.78
C ARG A 186 -13.18 -5.42 -12.45
N LEU A 187 -14.07 -5.26 -11.46
CA LEU A 187 -14.00 -6.04 -10.22
C LEU A 187 -14.42 -7.51 -10.43
N GLY A 188 -15.16 -7.81 -11.50
CA GLY A 188 -15.50 -9.18 -11.90
C GLY A 188 -14.39 -9.89 -12.68
N ASP A 189 -13.42 -9.15 -13.20
CA ASP A 189 -12.23 -9.72 -13.87
C ASP A 189 -11.22 -10.20 -12.81
N GLY A 190 -10.98 -11.51 -12.78
CA GLY A 190 -10.04 -12.13 -11.84
C GLY A 190 -8.62 -11.57 -11.94
N ALA A 191 -8.10 -11.32 -13.14
CA ALA A 191 -6.74 -10.81 -13.31
C ALA A 191 -6.60 -9.38 -12.79
N VAL A 192 -7.60 -8.52 -13.06
CA VAL A 192 -7.61 -7.14 -12.54
C VAL A 192 -7.83 -7.14 -11.02
N ARG A 193 -8.72 -7.97 -10.51
CA ARG A 193 -9.02 -8.07 -9.08
C ARG A 193 -7.81 -8.50 -8.26
N GLN A 194 -6.91 -9.30 -8.85
CA GLN A 194 -5.67 -9.77 -8.21
C GLN A 194 -4.52 -8.77 -8.28
N ARG A 195 -4.63 -7.67 -9.04
CA ARG A 195 -3.63 -6.59 -9.01
C ARG A 195 -3.47 -6.06 -7.59
N ARG A 196 -2.23 -5.74 -7.21
CA ARG A 196 -1.86 -5.31 -5.86
C ARG A 196 -2.07 -3.82 -5.64
N ILE A 197 -2.45 -3.48 -4.41
CA ILE A 197 -2.36 -2.15 -3.83
C ILE A 197 -1.39 -2.25 -2.65
N ASP A 198 -0.33 -1.48 -2.72
CA ASP A 198 0.75 -1.45 -1.75
C ASP A 198 0.70 -0.13 -0.97
N ILE A 199 0.63 -0.22 0.35
CA ILE A 199 0.60 0.94 1.24
C ILE A 199 1.81 0.86 2.16
N PHE A 200 2.69 1.85 2.07
CA PHE A 200 3.87 1.99 2.92
C PHE A 200 3.66 3.18 3.84
N ALA A 201 3.76 2.99 5.14
CA ALA A 201 3.82 4.08 6.11
C ALA A 201 5.21 4.11 6.75
N ARG A 202 5.83 5.29 6.79
CA ARG A 202 7.09 5.57 7.49
C ARG A 202 6.94 6.85 8.28
N TRP A 203 7.49 6.91 9.49
CA TRP A 203 7.48 8.14 10.27
C TRP A 203 8.78 8.35 11.04
N SER A 204 9.03 9.61 11.35
CA SER A 204 10.08 10.08 12.25
C SER A 204 9.44 10.68 13.50
N ALA A 205 10.21 11.46 14.28
CA ALA A 205 9.63 12.25 15.37
C ALA A 205 8.72 13.38 14.85
N ASP A 206 9.02 13.94 13.67
CA ASP A 206 8.41 15.19 13.20
C ASP A 206 7.59 15.03 11.91
N SER A 207 7.64 13.85 11.28
CA SER A 207 7.03 13.64 9.97
C SER A 207 6.46 12.25 9.77
N LEU A 208 5.38 12.16 9.00
CA LEU A 208 4.75 10.94 8.52
C LEU A 208 4.72 10.96 6.99
N SER A 209 5.21 9.90 6.38
CA SER A 209 5.16 9.67 4.93
C SER A 209 4.37 8.40 4.64
N ILE A 210 3.37 8.49 3.76
CA ILE A 210 2.58 7.34 3.32
C ILE A 210 2.63 7.25 1.79
N ALA A 211 3.13 6.15 1.25
CA ALA A 211 3.11 5.87 -0.18
C ALA A 211 2.01 4.85 -0.50
N VAL A 212 1.16 5.17 -1.47
CA VAL A 212 0.15 4.26 -2.03
C VAL A 212 0.56 3.94 -3.46
N VAL A 213 0.72 2.65 -3.77
CA VAL A 213 1.22 2.18 -5.07
C VAL A 213 0.24 1.19 -5.69
N ASP A 214 -0.05 1.40 -6.97
CA ASP A 214 -0.86 0.51 -7.80
C ASP A 214 -0.06 -0.15 -8.93
N GLN A 215 -0.68 -1.12 -9.59
CA GLN A 215 -0.15 -1.85 -10.75
C GLN A 215 -0.91 -1.48 -12.04
N GLY A 216 -1.53 -0.30 -12.06
CA GLY A 216 -2.21 0.24 -13.22
C GLY A 216 -1.23 0.79 -14.25
N ASN A 217 -1.78 1.47 -15.26
CA ASN A 217 -0.95 2.04 -16.34
C ASN A 217 -0.20 3.31 -15.90
N GLY A 218 -0.52 3.85 -14.72
CA GLY A 218 -0.07 5.17 -14.28
C GLY A 218 -0.80 6.31 -15.01
N PHE A 219 -0.41 7.53 -14.70
CA PHE A 219 -0.93 8.75 -15.28
C PHE A 219 0.15 9.85 -15.31
N ASP A 220 -0.03 10.81 -16.20
CA ASP A 220 0.87 11.95 -16.26
C ASP A 220 0.59 12.93 -15.11
N ALA A 221 1.50 12.97 -14.14
CA ALA A 221 1.41 13.89 -13.00
C ALA A 221 1.49 15.37 -13.42
N ALA A 222 2.12 15.68 -14.55
CA ALA A 222 2.20 17.04 -15.07
C ALA A 222 0.84 17.54 -15.59
N ALA A 223 -0.05 16.61 -15.96
CA ALA A 223 -1.41 16.91 -16.40
C ALA A 223 -2.39 17.15 -15.23
N LEU A 224 -1.96 16.94 -13.97
CA LEU A 224 -2.80 17.24 -12.81
C LEU A 224 -2.99 18.76 -12.65
N PRO A 225 -4.21 19.22 -12.32
CA PRO A 225 -4.46 20.61 -12.03
C PRO A 225 -3.55 21.12 -10.91
N GLN A 226 -2.86 22.23 -11.16
CA GLN A 226 -1.97 22.87 -10.19
C GLN A 226 -2.75 23.76 -9.20
N ASP A 227 -3.95 24.22 -9.58
CA ASP A 227 -4.74 25.18 -8.83
C ASP A 227 -6.08 24.61 -8.34
N THR A 228 -6.50 25.05 -7.16
CA THR A 228 -7.76 24.71 -6.49
C THR A 228 -9.00 25.28 -7.18
N ASP A 229 -8.85 26.23 -8.10
CA ASP A 229 -9.93 26.98 -8.77
C ASP A 229 -10.35 26.40 -10.13
N SER A 230 -9.73 25.29 -10.56
CA SER A 230 -10.14 24.63 -11.79
C SER A 230 -11.48 23.91 -11.57
N GLY A 231 -12.56 24.43 -12.15
CA GLY A 231 -13.93 23.88 -12.06
C GLY A 231 -14.14 22.48 -12.66
N ALA A 232 -13.07 21.70 -12.87
CA ALA A 232 -13.11 20.31 -13.30
C ALA A 232 -13.50 19.40 -12.12
N HIS A 233 -14.50 18.53 -12.33
CA HIS A 233 -14.95 17.61 -11.29
C HIS A 233 -13.98 16.43 -11.07
N SER A 234 -13.17 16.12 -12.08
CA SER A 234 -11.98 15.27 -12.02
C SER A 234 -10.81 16.02 -11.37
N GLY A 235 -10.28 15.49 -10.26
CA GLY A 235 -9.13 16.09 -9.55
C GLY A 235 -9.43 16.69 -8.17
N ARG A 236 -10.71 16.75 -7.74
CA ARG A 236 -11.08 17.25 -6.40
C ARG A 236 -10.37 16.51 -5.26
N GLY A 237 -10.13 15.21 -5.40
CA GLY A 237 -9.36 14.43 -4.43
C GLY A 237 -7.95 15.00 -4.23
N PHE A 238 -7.23 15.31 -5.31
CA PHE A 238 -5.91 15.94 -5.24
C PHE A 238 -5.96 17.37 -4.69
N VAL A 239 -7.03 18.12 -4.95
CA VAL A 239 -7.24 19.46 -4.39
C VAL A 239 -7.33 19.40 -2.85
N PHE A 240 -8.16 18.50 -2.30
CA PHE A 240 -8.25 18.32 -0.85
C PHE A 240 -6.97 17.77 -0.25
N MET A 241 -6.34 16.79 -0.90
CA MET A 241 -5.08 16.24 -0.42
C MET A 241 -4.01 17.34 -0.34
N ARG A 242 -3.89 18.22 -1.36
CA ARG A 242 -2.90 19.32 -1.36
C ARG A 242 -3.12 20.34 -0.26
N ALA A 243 -4.38 20.54 0.16
CA ALA A 243 -4.70 21.45 1.25
C ALA A 243 -4.38 20.87 2.64
N LEU A 244 -4.35 19.55 2.77
CA LEU A 244 -4.25 18.85 4.05
C LEU A 244 -2.88 18.18 4.30
N ALA A 245 -2.22 17.74 3.24
CA ALA A 245 -0.87 17.18 3.29
C ALA A 245 0.17 18.30 3.12
N ARG A 246 1.31 18.18 3.81
CA ARG A 246 2.45 19.07 3.63
C ARG A 246 2.96 19.02 2.20
N ARG A 247 3.10 17.82 1.65
CA ARG A 247 3.56 17.57 0.28
C ARG A 247 2.88 16.34 -0.30
N ILE A 248 2.68 16.38 -1.61
CA ILE A 248 2.22 15.24 -2.41
C ILE A 248 3.15 15.10 -3.60
N HIS A 249 3.70 13.92 -3.77
CA HIS A 249 4.50 13.56 -4.94
C HIS A 249 3.86 12.39 -5.65
N VAL A 250 3.82 12.47 -6.96
CA VAL A 250 3.43 11.35 -7.81
C VAL A 250 4.69 10.86 -8.51
N THR A 251 5.04 9.60 -8.30
CA THR A 251 6.26 8.97 -8.83
C THR A 251 5.89 7.68 -9.57
N ASP A 252 6.91 6.96 -10.07
CA ASP A 252 6.73 5.70 -10.80
C ASP A 252 5.75 5.81 -11.98
N GLY A 253 5.91 6.84 -12.81
CA GLY A 253 5.05 7.08 -13.97
C GLY A 253 3.57 7.26 -13.63
N GLY A 254 3.25 7.72 -12.41
CA GLY A 254 1.88 7.93 -11.96
C GLY A 254 1.29 6.79 -11.12
N ARG A 255 2.05 5.72 -10.87
CA ARG A 255 1.58 4.57 -10.09
C ARG A 255 1.81 4.70 -8.59
N CYS A 256 2.56 5.70 -8.14
CA CYS A 256 2.88 5.90 -6.73
C CYS A 256 2.48 7.29 -6.29
N THR A 257 1.54 7.38 -5.35
CA THR A 257 1.17 8.63 -4.66
C THR A 257 1.81 8.65 -3.28
N LEU A 258 2.75 9.56 -3.07
CA LEU A 258 3.42 9.79 -1.78
C LEU A 258 2.80 11.01 -1.09
N LEU A 259 2.22 10.78 0.08
CA LEU A 259 1.66 11.78 0.97
C LEU A 259 2.65 12.05 2.11
N GLN A 260 2.97 13.31 2.40
CA GLN A 260 3.78 13.69 3.55
C GLN A 260 3.00 14.64 4.48
N PHE A 261 3.11 14.42 5.78
CA PHE A 261 2.47 15.20 6.83
C PHE A 261 3.51 15.58 7.90
N ASP A 262 3.35 16.76 8.48
CA ASP A 262 4.00 17.10 9.74
C ASP A 262 3.27 16.37 10.88
N LEU A 263 4.01 15.91 11.91
CA LEU A 263 3.47 15.27 13.12
C LEU A 263 3.35 16.24 14.29
#